data_AF-A0A2M7JPU4-F1
#
_entry.id   AF-A0A2M7JPU4-F1
#
_cell.length_a   1.000
_cell.length_b   1.000
_cell.length_c   1.000
_cell.angle_alpha   90.00
_cell.angle_beta   90.00
_cell.angle_gamma   90.00
#
_symmetry.space_group_name_H-M   'P 1'
#
loop_
_entity.id
_entity.type
_entity.pdbx_description
1 polymer ?
#
loop_
_entity_poly.entity_id
_entity_poly.type
_entity_poly.pdbx_seq_one_letter_code
_entity_poly.pdbx_strand_id
1 'polypeptide(L)' 'MSNTEREKIKILLNHWIEHNKEHSQEFREWAEKAKGLGEAETCDDILEAAQDMDKSNGPLLRALRRFEGKGG' A
#
# COMPACT_ATOMS: atom_id res chain seq x y z
N MET A 1 -10.70 -23.81 6.43
CA MET A 1 -10.89 -22.37 6.70
C MET A 1 -12.35 -22.17 7.05
N SER A 2 -12.63 -21.60 8.22
CA SER A 2 -13.99 -21.19 8.56
C SER A 2 -14.43 -20.07 7.61
N ASN A 3 -15.74 -19.93 7.36
CA ASN A 3 -16.26 -18.83 6.55
C ASN A 3 -15.82 -17.46 7.08
N THR A 4 -15.57 -17.35 8.39
CA THR A 4 -15.08 -16.14 9.06
C THR A 4 -13.63 -15.80 8.67
N GLU A 5 -12.74 -16.78 8.57
CA GLU A 5 -11.35 -16.56 8.14
C GLU A 5 -11.30 -16.10 6.69
N ARG A 6 -12.17 -16.66 5.83
CA ARG A 6 -12.25 -16.26 4.43
C ARG A 6 -12.70 -14.81 4.30
N GLU A 7 -13.77 -14.42 4.98
CA GLU A 7 -14.25 -13.04 4.97
C GLU A 7 -13.20 -12.07 5.55
N LYS A 8 -12.51 -12.48 6.63
CA LYS A 8 -11.45 -11.68 7.22
C LYS A 8 -10.30 -11.41 6.24
N ILE A 9 -9.87 -12.40 5.46
CA ILE A 9 -8.83 -12.19 4.44
C ILE A 9 -9.29 -11.17 3.38
N LYS A 10 -10.54 -11.25 2.92
CA LYS A 10 -11.09 -10.30 1.95
C LYS A 10 -11.08 -8.87 2.51
N ILE A 11 -11.53 -8.70 3.75
CA ILE A 11 -11.51 -7.39 4.44
C ILE A 11 -10.08 -6.86 4.54
N LEU A 12 -9.14 -7.69 4.98
CA LEU A 12 -7.74 -7.29 5.15
C LEU A 12 -7.09 -6.89 3.82
N LEU A 13 -7.31 -7.63 2.74
CA LEU A 13 -6.75 -7.30 1.43
C LEU A 13 -7.23 -5.93 0.93
N ASN A 14 -8.52 -5.63 1.07
CA ASN A 14 -9.06 -4.31 0.70
C ASN A 14 -8.49 -3.21 1.60
N HIS A 15 -8.45 -3.45 2.92
CA HIS A 15 -7.93 -2.49 3.89
C HIS A 15 -6.45 -2.16 3.62
N TRP A 16 -5.60 -3.15 3.41
CA TRP A 16 -4.17 -2.92 3.13
C TRP A 16 -3.94 -2.16 1.82
N ILE A 17 -4.69 -2.48 0.75
CA ILE A 17 -4.56 -1.76 -0.52
C ILE A 17 -4.89 -0.27 -0.34
N GLU A 18 -5.94 0.04 0.42
CA GLU A 18 -6.33 1.42 0.66
C GLU A 18 -5.33 2.14 1.55
N HIS A 19 -4.93 1.52 2.65
CA HIS A 19 -3.99 2.09 3.60
C HIS A 19 -2.60 2.34 2.98
N ASN A 20 -2.16 1.45 2.08
CA ASN A 20 -0.93 1.66 1.33
C ASN A 20 -0.99 2.92 0.45
N LYS A 21 -2.14 3.21 -0.18
CA LYS A 21 -2.28 4.45 -0.97
C LYS A 21 -2.21 5.68 -0.06
N GLU A 22 -2.92 5.66 1.07
CA GLU A 22 -2.89 6.73 2.07
C GLU A 22 -1.45 7.00 2.53
N HIS A 23 -0.71 5.95 2.92
CA HIS A 23 0.70 6.08 3.29
C HIS A 23 1.59 6.57 2.16
N SER A 24 1.42 6.06 0.93
CA SER A 24 2.21 6.52 -0.22
C SER A 24 1.97 8.01 -0.50
N GLN A 25 0.76 8.52 -0.27
CA GLN A 25 0.44 9.93 -0.42
C GLN A 25 1.10 10.74 0.70
N GLU A 26 0.94 10.32 1.95
CA GLU A 26 1.55 10.96 3.11
C GLU A 26 3.08 11.04 2.97
N PHE A 27 3.73 9.97 2.50
CA PHE A 27 5.16 9.95 2.26
C PHE A 27 5.57 11.01 1.23
N ARG A 28 4.84 11.17 0.12
CA ARG A 28 5.12 12.22 -0.87
C ARG A 28 4.98 13.62 -0.29
N GLU A 29 3.97 13.86 0.55
CA GLU A 29 3.79 15.14 1.22
C GLU A 29 4.98 15.46 2.15
N TRP A 30 5.54 14.46 2.82
CA TRP A 30 6.73 14.62 3.66
C TRP A 30 8.04 14.72 2.87
N ALA A 31 8.16 14.05 1.73
CA ALA A 31 9.29 14.22 0.83
C ALA A 31 9.41 15.67 0.35
N GLU A 32 8.29 16.30 -0.04
CA GLU A 32 8.27 17.71 -0.44
C GLU A 32 8.67 18.64 0.72
N LYS A 33 8.29 18.32 1.96
CA LYS A 33 8.75 19.06 3.14
C LYS A 33 10.25 18.89 3.36
N ALA A 34 10.78 17.67 3.26
CA ALA A 34 12.22 17.40 3.39
C ALA A 34 13.03 18.18 2.35
N LYS A 35 12.56 18.18 1.09
CA LYS A 35 13.12 18.99 0.01
C LYS A 35 13.11 20.49 0.34
N GLY A 36 12.01 21.00 0.91
CA GLY A 36 11.88 22.38 1.37
C GLY A 36 12.86 22.77 2.50
N LEU A 37 13.37 21.78 3.25
CA LEU A 37 14.38 21.96 4.29
C LEU A 37 15.82 21.85 3.75
N GLY A 38 16.01 21.56 2.47
CA GLY A 38 17.33 21.33 1.87
C GLY A 38 17.86 19.90 2.02
N GLU A 39 17.04 18.98 2.53
CA GLU A 39 17.40 17.58 2.79
C GLU A 39 17.10 16.70 1.56
N ALA A 40 17.89 16.89 0.50
CA ALA A 40 17.64 16.23 -0.79
C ALA A 40 17.72 14.69 -0.71
N GLU A 41 18.73 14.13 -0.03
CA GLU A 41 18.88 12.67 0.11
C GLU A 41 17.72 12.07 0.91
N THR A 42 17.27 12.75 1.98
CA THR A 42 16.10 12.32 2.76
C THR A 42 14.82 12.37 1.91
N CYS A 43 14.65 13.39 1.06
CA CYS A 43 13.53 13.45 0.12
C CYS A 43 13.53 12.24 -0.83
N ASP A 44 14.69 11.91 -1.40
CA ASP A 44 14.81 10.79 -2.35
C ASP A 44 14.47 9.45 -1.68
N ASP A 45 14.96 9.19 -0.47
CA ASP A 45 14.65 7.99 0.30
C ASP A 45 13.13 7.88 0.63
N ILE A 46 12.48 8.99 0.99
CA ILE A 46 11.04 9.01 1.27
C ILE A 46 10.22 8.76 -0.01
N LEU A 47 10.66 9.30 -1.15
CA LEU A 47 10.03 9.04 -2.45
C LEU A 47 10.17 7.58 -2.87
N GLU A 48 11.33 6.95 -2.62
CA GLU A 48 11.52 5.51 -2.83
C GLU A 48 10.54 4.70 -1.97
N ALA A 49 10.40 5.03 -0.69
CA ALA A 49 9.44 4.38 0.21
C ALA A 49 7.99 4.52 -0.31
N ALA A 50 7.61 5.68 -0.85
CA ALA A 50 6.29 5.89 -1.44
C ALA A 50 6.07 5.00 -2.68
N GLN A 51 7.09 4.85 -3.52
CA GLN A 51 7.02 3.99 -4.70
C GLN A 51 6.91 2.52 -4.32
N ASP A 52 7.67 2.07 -3.33
CA ASP A 52 7.62 0.69 -2.87
C ASP A 52 6.29 0.33 -2.22
N MET A 53 5.70 1.29 -1.50
CA MET A 53 4.34 1.18 -0.99
C MET A 53 3.33 0.95 -2.12
N ASP A 54 3.41 1.72 -3.20
CA ASP A 54 2.56 1.53 -4.39
C ASP A 54 2.81 0.19 -5.09
N LYS A 55 4.07 -0.22 -5.24
CA LYS A 55 4.42 -1.51 -5.86
C LYS A 55 3.82 -2.67 -5.08
N SER A 56 3.74 -2.56 -3.75
CA SER A 56 3.15 -3.59 -2.88
C SER A 56 1.66 -3.84 -3.15
N ASN A 57 0.93 -2.84 -3.70
CA ASN A 57 -0.48 -2.99 -4.10
C ASN A 57 -0.67 -3.97 -5.25
N GLY A 58 0.34 -4.15 -6.13
CA GLY A 58 0.28 -5.09 -7.25
C GLY A 58 0.04 -6.54 -6.81
N PRO A 59 0.90 -7.12 -5.94
CA PRO A 59 0.68 -8.42 -5.31
C PRO A 59 -0.65 -8.52 -4.54
N LEU A 60 -1.03 -7.50 -3.77
CA LEU A 60 -2.29 -7.51 -2.98
C LEU A 60 -3.53 -7.56 -3.88
N LEU A 61 -3.58 -6.75 -4.94
CA LEU A 61 -4.65 -6.78 -5.93
C LEU A 61 -4.74 -8.13 -6.65
N ARG A 62 -3.59 -8.76 -6.96
CA ARG A 62 -3.57 -10.13 -7.51
C ARG A 62 -4.09 -11.15 -6.50
N ALA A 63 -3.74 -11.00 -5.22
CA ALA A 63 -4.24 -11.86 -4.16
C ALA A 63 -5.76 -11.73 -4.03
N LEU A 64 -6.29 -10.51 -3.99
CA LEU A 64 -7.73 -10.23 -3.92
C LEU A 64 -8.50 -10.86 -5.09
N ARG A 65 -8.06 -10.63 -6.33
CA ARG A 65 -8.70 -11.25 -7.52
C ARG A 65 -8.71 -12.77 -7.47
N ARG A 66 -7.59 -13.39 -7.08
CA ARG A 66 -7.49 -14.86 -6.94
C ARG A 66 -8.33 -15.38 -5.79
N PHE A 67 -8.53 -14.57 -4.76
CA PHE A 67 -9.30 -14.95 -3.59
C PHE A 67 -10.81 -14.93 -3.87
N GLU A 68 -11.28 -13.90 -4.58
CA GLU A 68 -12.67 -13.75 -5.03
C GLU A 68 -13.03 -14.76 -6.13
N GLY A 69 -12.13 -14.99 -7.11
CA GLY A 69 -12.35 -15.98 -8.17
C GLY A 69 -12.32 -17.45 -7.72
N LYS A 70 -11.99 -17.73 -6.45
CA LYS A 70 -12.06 -19.07 -5.84
C LYS A 70 -13.31 -19.26 -4.96
N GLY A 71 -14.20 -18.28 -4.92
CA GLY A 71 -15.42 -18.29 -4.10
C GLY A 71 -16.73 -18.35 -4.89
N GLY A 72 -16.66 -18.59 -6.20
CA GLY A 72 -17.81 -18.86 -7.07
C GLY A 72 -17.99 -20.35 -7.32
#